data_AF-A0A817E641-F1
#
_entry.id   AF-A0A817E641-F1
#
_cell.length_a   1.000
_cell.length_b   1.000
_cell.length_c   1.000
_cell.angle_alpha   90.00
_cell.angle_beta   90.00
_cell.angle_gamma   90.00
#
_symmetry.space_group_name_H-M   'P 1'
#
loop_
_entity.id
_entity.type
_entity.pdbx_description
1 polymer ?
#
loop_
_entity_poly.entity_id
_entity_poly.type
_entity_poly.pdbx_seq_one_letter_code
_entity_poly.pdbx_strand_id
1 'polypeptide(L)'
;MKANFEQFIATLNVSSLSVDVLRQITFILKEQTDDSLPLFISQVFESLLILERWAWQKLSQESFQCVNQTEYEELLHILVLFNKQIIFIDNNIEDNIKFSLLIPETIDQINLIFEQVKQCTNDHNSFITLVSLWFDNLSFLVQEYPQLGHSPIIIYINQYFEENFVLSKLFKSYLIQLHQSELSPSIFTSKQLFYIKTCSFSLTTYFYTKPQNFSFITNEILQQHSNIYLQIIQIHSYTIQFWSKELLTCIRHLTGLICACYSLNKIEDEINKILFPNENILIEYVKALIRIISYVSFCKEIKTIRLDDEAMLLDIILFFLMNIVQTQNINWYFRSMTQLPDILLLLRTMNKSIPYQYLFYVYSILGELLTDEKLKELQFNDNMSDSYFYMLEQAWQQPSKTYKHISISLLLRGICMPQIEFSSMTWIIFYF
;
A
#
# COMPACT_ATOMS: atom_id res chain seq x y z
N MET A 1 5.67 26.03 -23.93
CA MET A 1 5.32 24.68 -23.45
C MET A 1 3.82 24.40 -23.56
N LYS A 2 2.93 25.18 -22.92
CA LYS A 2 1.45 25.04 -23.00
C LYS A 2 0.89 24.87 -24.42
N ALA A 3 1.12 25.84 -25.31
CA ALA A 3 0.56 25.82 -26.67
C ALA A 3 1.02 24.62 -27.50
N ASN A 4 2.19 24.05 -27.20
CA ASN A 4 2.70 22.87 -27.89
C ASN A 4 2.02 21.60 -27.37
N PHE A 5 1.84 21.49 -26.05
CA PHE A 5 1.18 20.32 -25.44
C PHE A 5 -0.27 20.18 -25.90
N GLU A 6 -1.07 21.25 -25.82
CA GLU A 6 -2.48 21.24 -26.26
C GLU A 6 -2.62 20.87 -27.74
N GLN A 7 -1.71 21.35 -28.59
CA GLN A 7 -1.66 20.98 -30.02
C GLN A 7 -1.38 19.49 -30.23
N PHE A 8 -0.45 18.91 -29.46
CA PHE A 8 -0.15 17.47 -29.54
C PHE A 8 -1.34 16.64 -29.07
N ILE A 9 -1.98 17.00 -27.96
CA ILE A 9 -3.15 16.28 -27.43
C ILE A 9 -4.33 16.32 -28.41
N ALA A 10 -4.56 17.44 -29.10
CA ALA A 10 -5.62 17.55 -30.10
C ALA A 10 -5.48 16.53 -31.25
N THR A 11 -4.27 16.00 -31.48
CA THR A 11 -4.01 15.00 -32.52
C THR A 11 -4.23 13.55 -32.07
N LEU A 12 -4.48 13.29 -30.78
CA LEU A 12 -4.66 11.93 -30.24
C LEU A 12 -5.87 11.18 -30.82
N ASN A 13 -6.89 11.92 -31.28
CA ASN A 13 -8.10 11.36 -31.88
C ASN A 13 -7.95 11.02 -33.38
N VAL A 14 -6.77 11.24 -33.98
CA VAL A 14 -6.51 10.95 -35.39
C VAL A 14 -6.04 9.49 -35.52
N SER A 15 -6.63 8.74 -36.46
CA SER A 15 -6.47 7.29 -36.63
C SER A 15 -5.02 6.80 -36.87
N SER A 16 -4.11 7.70 -37.21
CA SER A 16 -2.67 7.44 -37.31
C SER A 16 -1.88 8.48 -36.54
N LEU A 17 -1.63 8.21 -35.26
CA LEU A 17 -0.79 9.04 -34.41
C LEU A 17 0.67 8.96 -34.89
N SER A 18 1.29 10.12 -35.11
CA SER A 18 2.72 10.18 -35.42
C SER A 18 3.54 9.79 -34.19
N VAL A 19 4.56 8.96 -34.38
CA VAL A 19 5.56 8.61 -33.36
C VAL A 19 6.19 9.86 -32.74
N ASP A 20 6.38 10.91 -33.54
CA ASP A 20 6.95 12.17 -33.04
C ASP A 20 6.04 12.83 -32.01
N VAL A 21 4.72 12.76 -32.19
CA VAL A 21 3.75 13.33 -31.23
C VAL A 21 3.86 12.60 -29.88
N LEU A 22 3.89 11.27 -29.89
CA LEU A 22 4.04 10.47 -28.66
C LEU A 22 5.33 10.82 -27.93
N ARG A 23 6.46 10.92 -28.65
CA ARG A 23 7.76 11.29 -28.07
C ARG A 23 7.76 12.68 -27.46
N GLN A 24 7.12 13.66 -28.11
CA GLN A 24 7.02 15.02 -27.58
C GLN A 24 6.15 15.10 -26.32
N ILE A 25 5.02 14.39 -26.28
CA ILE A 25 4.19 14.27 -25.07
C ILE A 25 5.01 13.64 -23.94
N THR A 26 5.65 12.51 -24.21
CA THR A 26 6.52 11.80 -23.25
C THR A 26 7.62 12.72 -22.71
N PHE A 27 8.27 13.50 -23.58
CA PHE A 27 9.31 14.44 -23.18
C PHE A 27 8.77 15.53 -22.25
N ILE A 28 7.64 16.15 -22.60
CA ILE A 28 7.02 17.21 -21.77
C ILE A 28 6.64 16.69 -20.38
N LEU A 29 6.12 15.47 -20.28
CA LEU A 29 5.77 14.85 -18.99
C LEU A 29 7.01 14.56 -18.15
N LYS A 30 8.11 14.07 -18.76
CA LYS A 30 9.39 13.81 -18.06
C LYS A 30 10.05 15.07 -17.52
N GLU A 31 9.86 16.23 -18.17
CA GLU A 31 10.44 17.50 -17.74
C GLU A 31 9.76 18.08 -16.49
N GLN A 32 8.60 17.55 -16.07
CA GLN A 32 7.91 18.08 -14.90
C GLN A 32 8.63 17.70 -13.61
N THR A 33 8.77 18.69 -12.74
CA THR A 33 9.37 18.59 -11.40
C THR A 33 8.33 18.96 -10.35
N ASP A 34 8.58 18.62 -9.09
CA ASP A 34 7.67 18.95 -7.99
C ASP A 34 7.34 20.46 -7.93
N ASP A 35 8.28 21.33 -8.30
CA ASP A 35 8.07 22.78 -8.31
C ASP A 35 7.22 23.26 -9.51
N SER A 36 7.36 22.64 -10.68
CA SER A 36 6.67 23.06 -11.91
C SER A 36 5.30 22.41 -12.09
N LEU A 37 5.10 21.24 -11.48
CA LEU A 37 3.94 20.38 -11.68
C LEU A 37 2.59 21.04 -11.37
N PRO A 38 2.40 21.78 -10.25
CA PRO A 38 1.10 22.39 -9.95
C PRO A 38 0.70 23.45 -10.98
N LEU A 39 1.65 24.29 -11.38
CA LEU A 39 1.43 25.30 -12.40
C LEU A 39 1.10 24.65 -13.75
N PHE A 40 1.85 23.62 -14.13
CA PHE A 40 1.60 22.86 -15.36
C PHE A 40 0.17 22.31 -15.39
N ILE A 41 -0.26 21.61 -14.33
CA ILE A 41 -1.60 21.02 -14.25
C ILE A 41 -2.69 22.08 -14.32
N SER A 42 -2.56 23.19 -13.58
CA SER A 42 -3.53 24.28 -13.66
C SER A 42 -3.67 24.88 -15.06
N GLN A 43 -2.58 24.86 -15.84
CA GLN A 43 -2.53 25.45 -17.17
C GLN A 43 -3.07 24.54 -18.28
N VAL A 44 -2.87 23.22 -18.16
CA VAL A 44 -3.21 22.23 -19.22
C VAL A 44 -4.16 21.13 -18.75
N PHE A 45 -4.91 21.34 -17.66
CA PHE A 45 -5.81 20.36 -17.04
C PHE A 45 -6.68 19.61 -18.06
N GLU A 46 -7.40 20.32 -18.93
CA GLU A 46 -8.29 19.69 -19.92
C GLU A 46 -7.52 18.77 -20.90
N SER A 47 -6.31 19.17 -21.29
CA SER A 47 -5.48 18.36 -22.17
C SER A 47 -4.92 17.13 -21.46
N LEU A 48 -4.58 17.24 -20.18
CA LEU A 48 -4.21 16.09 -19.36
C LEU A 48 -5.39 15.13 -19.18
N LEU A 49 -6.59 15.65 -18.94
CA LEU A 49 -7.80 14.84 -18.83
C LEU A 49 -8.08 14.06 -20.13
N ILE A 50 -7.89 14.69 -21.30
CA ILE A 50 -7.99 13.99 -22.59
C ILE A 50 -6.94 12.89 -22.72
N LEU A 51 -5.69 13.16 -22.32
CA LEU A 51 -4.61 12.17 -22.36
C LEU A 51 -4.89 10.97 -21.45
N GLU A 52 -5.36 11.19 -20.22
CA GLU A 52 -5.75 10.14 -19.27
C GLU A 52 -6.88 9.27 -19.84
N ARG A 53 -7.94 9.90 -20.36
CA ARG A 53 -9.06 9.19 -21.01
C ARG A 53 -8.58 8.34 -22.18
N TRP A 54 -7.72 8.91 -23.01
CA TRP A 54 -7.12 8.20 -24.14
C TRP A 54 -6.30 6.99 -23.67
N ALA A 55 -5.50 7.14 -22.60
CA ALA A 55 -4.71 6.05 -22.05
C ALA A 55 -5.59 4.90 -21.53
N TRP A 56 -6.65 5.20 -20.77
CA TRP A 56 -7.62 4.20 -20.32
C TRP A 56 -8.34 3.52 -21.48
N GLN A 57 -8.69 4.24 -22.55
CA GLN A 57 -9.26 3.67 -23.76
C GLN A 57 -8.28 2.73 -24.46
N LYS A 58 -7.01 3.12 -24.60
CA LYS A 58 -5.97 2.26 -25.22
C LYS A 58 -5.72 0.99 -24.43
N LEU A 59 -5.66 1.08 -23.10
CA LEU A 59 -5.55 -0.08 -22.22
C LEU A 59 -6.77 -1.01 -22.31
N SER A 60 -7.97 -0.46 -22.50
CA SER A 60 -9.21 -1.25 -22.53
C SER A 60 -9.61 -1.79 -23.90
N GLN A 61 -9.19 -1.19 -25.02
CA GLN A 61 -9.69 -1.58 -26.35
C GLN A 61 -8.61 -2.10 -27.31
N GLU A 62 -7.37 -1.67 -27.19
CA GLU A 62 -6.30 -1.95 -28.18
C GLU A 62 -5.01 -2.50 -27.55
N SER A 63 -5.11 -3.06 -26.35
CA SER A 63 -3.97 -3.46 -25.50
C SER A 63 -2.88 -4.25 -26.22
N PHE A 64 -3.25 -5.31 -26.95
CA PHE A 64 -2.29 -6.21 -27.59
C PHE A 64 -1.60 -5.58 -28.82
N GLN A 65 -2.20 -4.57 -29.45
CA GLN A 65 -1.60 -3.91 -30.60
C GLN A 65 -0.79 -2.67 -30.18
N CYS A 66 -1.27 -1.93 -29.18
CA CYS A 66 -0.62 -0.71 -28.70
C CYS A 66 0.59 -0.98 -27.80
N VAL A 67 0.52 -1.95 -26.88
CA VAL A 67 1.63 -2.20 -25.94
C VAL A 67 2.84 -2.85 -26.63
N ASN A 68 2.66 -3.45 -27.81
CA ASN A 68 3.77 -4.00 -28.60
C ASN A 68 4.57 -2.92 -29.37
N GLN A 69 4.12 -1.66 -29.36
CA GLN A 69 4.86 -0.54 -29.94
C GLN A 69 5.58 0.22 -28.82
N THR A 70 6.90 0.29 -28.92
CA THR A 70 7.78 0.82 -27.85
C THR A 70 7.40 2.23 -27.42
N GLU A 71 6.99 3.11 -28.34
CA GLU A 71 6.65 4.49 -28.01
C GLU A 71 5.32 4.64 -27.26
N TYR A 72 4.35 3.76 -27.50
CA TYR A 72 3.11 3.73 -26.73
C TYR A 72 3.35 3.20 -25.32
N GLU A 73 4.11 2.10 -25.20
CA GLU A 73 4.50 1.54 -23.91
C GLU A 73 5.28 2.57 -23.08
N GLU A 74 6.24 3.27 -23.70
CA GLU A 74 7.00 4.32 -23.03
C GLU A 74 6.10 5.46 -22.57
N LEU A 75 5.22 5.99 -23.43
CA LEU A 75 4.29 7.05 -23.04
C LEU A 75 3.41 6.64 -21.86
N LEU A 76 2.81 5.45 -21.92
CA LEU A 76 1.92 4.97 -20.85
C LEU A 76 2.69 4.74 -19.54
N HIS A 77 3.92 4.23 -19.61
CA HIS A 77 4.77 4.08 -18.44
C HIS A 77 5.15 5.43 -17.83
N ILE A 78 5.47 6.43 -18.66
CA ILE A 78 5.79 7.78 -18.18
C ILE A 78 4.57 8.47 -17.60
N LEU A 79 3.39 8.26 -18.19
CA LEU A 79 2.14 8.77 -17.65
C LEU A 79 1.84 8.17 -16.27
N VAL A 80 2.10 6.88 -16.05
CA VAL A 80 2.01 6.27 -14.71
C VAL A 80 2.94 6.96 -13.71
N LEU A 81 4.19 7.21 -14.08
CA LEU A 81 5.14 7.87 -13.16
C LEU A 81 4.71 9.31 -12.84
N PHE A 82 4.24 10.03 -13.85
CA PHE A 82 3.67 11.37 -13.71
C PHE A 82 2.44 11.36 -12.78
N ASN A 83 1.52 10.41 -12.97
CA ASN A 83 0.35 10.23 -12.11
C ASN A 83 0.73 9.94 -10.66
N LYS A 84 1.78 9.16 -10.45
CA LYS A 84 2.31 8.94 -9.10
C LYS A 84 2.81 10.24 -8.46
N GLN A 85 3.49 11.11 -9.22
CA GLN A 85 3.89 12.43 -8.73
C GLN A 85 2.67 13.29 -8.35
N ILE A 86 1.60 13.28 -9.15
CA ILE A 86 0.34 14.00 -8.84
C ILE A 86 -0.28 13.54 -7.52
N ILE A 87 -0.26 12.24 -7.24
CA ILE A 87 -0.81 11.69 -6.00
C ILE A 87 -0.11 12.33 -4.79
N PHE A 88 1.22 12.30 -4.80
CA PHE A 88 2.05 12.65 -3.64
C PHE A 88 2.48 14.11 -3.56
N ILE A 89 2.35 14.89 -4.62
CA ILE A 89 2.65 16.32 -4.55
C ILE A 89 1.74 16.98 -3.50
N ASP A 90 2.35 17.78 -2.64
CA ASP A 90 1.65 18.50 -1.57
C ASP A 90 0.59 19.47 -2.12
N ASN A 91 -0.22 20.01 -1.21
CA ASN A 91 -1.48 20.80 -1.35
C ASN A 91 -1.62 21.87 -2.45
N ASN A 92 -0.67 21.99 -3.36
CA ASN A 92 -0.67 22.91 -4.49
C ASN A 92 -1.68 22.52 -5.59
N ILE A 93 -2.29 21.33 -5.51
CA ILE A 93 -3.32 20.86 -6.45
C ILE A 93 -4.54 20.41 -5.66
N GLU A 94 -5.72 20.95 -6.02
CA GLU A 94 -6.98 20.60 -5.38
C GLU A 94 -7.33 19.10 -5.56
N ASP A 95 -7.89 18.48 -4.52
CA ASP A 95 -8.20 17.05 -4.50
C ASP A 95 -9.19 16.63 -5.60
N ASN A 96 -10.19 17.45 -5.90
CA ASN A 96 -11.14 17.24 -7.00
C ASN A 96 -10.42 17.10 -8.36
N ILE A 97 -9.41 17.93 -8.64
CA ILE A 97 -8.60 17.90 -9.85
C ILE A 97 -7.83 16.59 -9.91
N LYS A 98 -7.20 16.18 -8.80
CA LYS A 98 -6.49 14.88 -8.71
C LYS A 98 -7.44 13.73 -9.00
N PHE A 99 -8.61 13.71 -8.39
CA PHE A 99 -9.59 12.64 -8.55
C PHE A 99 -10.13 12.57 -9.98
N SER A 100 -10.42 13.73 -10.60
CA SER A 100 -10.89 13.78 -11.99
C SER A 100 -9.85 13.30 -13.00
N LEU A 101 -8.55 13.51 -12.74
CA LEU A 101 -7.48 13.01 -13.62
C LEU A 101 -7.23 11.51 -13.43
N LEU A 102 -7.17 11.07 -12.18
CA LEU A 102 -6.58 9.77 -11.83
C LEU A 102 -7.59 8.63 -11.73
N ILE A 103 -8.87 8.92 -11.55
CA ILE A 103 -9.92 7.89 -11.47
C ILE A 103 -10.46 7.62 -12.88
N PRO A 104 -10.52 6.35 -13.32
CA PRO A 104 -11.08 6.00 -14.62
C PRO A 104 -12.54 6.42 -14.73
N GLU A 105 -13.02 6.68 -15.95
CA GLU A 105 -14.36 7.26 -16.13
C GLU A 105 -15.48 6.23 -15.99
N THR A 106 -15.25 5.01 -16.46
CA THR A 106 -16.31 4.00 -16.57
C THR A 106 -15.85 2.62 -16.09
N ILE A 107 -16.80 1.91 -15.49
CA ILE A 107 -16.63 0.50 -15.09
C ILE A 107 -16.41 -0.40 -16.32
N ASP A 108 -16.99 -0.05 -17.48
CA ASP A 108 -16.85 -0.83 -18.71
C ASP A 108 -15.40 -0.91 -19.19
N GLN A 109 -14.63 0.18 -19.10
CA GLN A 109 -13.21 0.18 -19.44
C GLN A 109 -12.42 -0.78 -18.53
N ILE A 110 -12.73 -0.76 -17.24
CA ILE A 110 -12.10 -1.62 -16.24
C ILE A 110 -12.42 -3.10 -16.50
N ASN A 111 -13.66 -3.41 -16.86
CA ASN A 111 -14.07 -4.76 -17.22
C ASN A 111 -13.33 -5.31 -18.41
N LEU A 112 -13.18 -4.51 -19.45
CA LEU A 112 -12.42 -4.92 -20.62
C LEU A 112 -10.95 -5.21 -20.28
N ILE A 113 -10.34 -4.39 -19.41
CA ILE A 113 -8.97 -4.63 -18.93
C ILE A 113 -8.90 -5.95 -18.14
N PHE A 114 -9.82 -6.19 -17.21
CA PHE A 114 -9.83 -7.42 -16.41
C PHE A 114 -10.04 -8.67 -17.25
N GLU A 115 -10.95 -8.63 -18.22
CA GLU A 115 -11.16 -9.74 -19.15
C GLU A 115 -9.90 -10.01 -19.98
N GLN A 116 -9.17 -8.98 -20.41
CA GLN A 116 -7.91 -9.16 -21.13
C GLN A 116 -6.81 -9.76 -20.25
N VAL A 117 -6.66 -9.31 -19.00
CA VAL A 117 -5.71 -9.90 -18.05
C VAL A 117 -6.04 -11.37 -17.80
N LYS A 118 -7.33 -11.70 -17.65
CA LYS A 118 -7.81 -13.07 -17.44
C LYS A 118 -7.52 -13.97 -18.66
N GLN A 119 -7.86 -13.51 -19.86
CA GLN A 119 -7.72 -14.24 -21.13
C GLN A 119 -6.27 -14.32 -21.63
N CYS A 120 -5.37 -13.44 -21.15
CA CYS A 120 -3.96 -13.46 -21.55
C CYS A 120 -3.29 -14.79 -21.13
N THR A 121 -2.81 -15.54 -22.12
CA THR A 121 -2.13 -16.84 -21.91
C THR A 121 -0.63 -16.72 -21.72
N ASN A 122 -0.04 -15.58 -22.08
CA ASN A 122 1.36 -15.28 -21.82
C ASN A 122 1.51 -14.62 -20.44
N ASP A 123 1.97 -15.37 -19.47
CA ASP A 123 2.15 -14.90 -18.09
C ASP A 123 3.21 -13.78 -17.96
N HIS A 124 4.07 -13.60 -18.97
CA HIS A 124 5.09 -12.53 -19.02
C HIS A 124 4.69 -11.33 -19.91
N ASN A 125 3.40 -11.18 -20.23
CA ASN A 125 2.97 -10.11 -21.13
C ASN A 125 3.16 -8.72 -20.50
N SER A 126 3.84 -7.81 -21.22
CA SER A 126 4.11 -6.43 -20.80
C SER A 126 2.85 -5.61 -20.54
N PHE A 127 1.73 -5.92 -21.22
CA PHE A 127 0.42 -5.33 -20.91
C PHE A 127 0.03 -5.52 -19.45
N ILE A 128 0.25 -6.71 -18.89
CA ILE A 128 -0.10 -7.01 -17.50
C ILE A 128 0.79 -6.19 -16.56
N THR A 129 2.08 -6.06 -16.87
CA THR A 129 3.00 -5.20 -16.11
C THR A 129 2.53 -3.75 -16.13
N LEU A 130 2.12 -3.24 -17.29
CA LEU A 130 1.66 -1.87 -17.41
C LEU A 130 0.37 -1.65 -16.63
N VAL A 131 -0.64 -2.50 -16.81
CA VAL A 131 -1.91 -2.46 -16.09
C VAL A 131 -1.71 -2.56 -14.57
N SER A 132 -0.79 -3.42 -14.12
CA SER A 132 -0.39 -3.52 -12.71
C SER A 132 0.01 -2.16 -12.14
N LEU A 133 0.82 -1.39 -12.86
CA LEU A 133 1.26 -0.07 -12.40
C LEU A 133 0.12 0.95 -12.29
N TRP A 134 -0.84 0.92 -13.23
CA TRP A 134 -2.02 1.80 -13.19
C TRP A 134 -2.90 1.51 -11.96
N PHE A 135 -3.16 0.23 -11.68
CA PHE A 135 -3.93 -0.16 -10.50
C PHE A 135 -3.16 0.04 -9.18
N ASP A 136 -1.83 -0.08 -9.19
CA ASP A 136 -1.00 0.29 -8.04
C ASP A 136 -1.12 1.80 -7.75
N ASN A 137 -1.13 2.66 -8.78
CA ASN A 137 -1.38 4.09 -8.60
C ASN A 137 -2.78 4.39 -8.03
N LEU A 138 -3.81 3.67 -8.48
CA LEU A 138 -5.14 3.78 -7.86
C LEU A 138 -5.12 3.38 -6.39
N SER A 139 -4.38 2.33 -6.06
CA SER A 139 -4.20 1.87 -4.67
C SER A 139 -3.47 2.91 -3.82
N PHE A 140 -2.41 3.54 -4.36
CA PHE A 140 -1.74 4.67 -3.71
C PHE A 140 -2.68 5.87 -3.53
N LEU A 141 -3.52 6.18 -4.52
CA LEU A 141 -4.50 7.25 -4.41
C LEU A 141 -5.52 6.97 -3.30
N VAL A 142 -6.06 5.75 -3.21
CA VAL A 142 -6.98 5.34 -2.13
C VAL A 142 -6.25 5.35 -0.77
N GLN A 143 -4.99 4.90 -0.74
CA GLN A 143 -4.15 4.95 0.45
C GLN A 143 -3.85 6.38 0.90
N GLU A 144 -3.84 7.38 0.01
CA GLU A 144 -3.68 8.79 0.38
C GLU A 144 -5.01 9.45 0.70
N TYR A 145 -6.12 9.05 0.06
CA TYR A 145 -7.45 9.65 0.19
C TYR A 145 -8.53 8.58 0.47
N PRO A 146 -8.71 8.12 1.73
CA PRO A 146 -9.59 7.00 2.10
C PRO A 146 -11.06 7.23 1.78
N GLN A 147 -11.50 8.49 1.69
CA GLN A 147 -12.85 8.83 1.27
C GLN A 147 -13.19 8.28 -0.12
N LEU A 148 -12.19 8.01 -0.96
CA LEU A 148 -12.34 7.36 -2.25
C LEU A 148 -12.76 5.89 -2.13
N GLY A 149 -12.66 5.28 -0.95
CA GLY A 149 -13.24 3.97 -0.67
C GLY A 149 -14.77 3.94 -0.87
N HIS A 150 -15.44 5.09 -0.94
CA HIS A 150 -16.85 5.19 -1.28
C HIS A 150 -17.12 5.39 -2.79
N SER A 151 -16.09 5.56 -3.61
CA SER A 151 -16.23 5.70 -5.06
C SER A 151 -16.78 4.40 -5.66
N PRO A 152 -17.87 4.45 -6.47
CA PRO A 152 -18.44 3.26 -7.11
C PRO A 152 -17.42 2.45 -7.91
N ILE A 153 -16.46 3.14 -8.57
CA ILE A 153 -15.44 2.50 -9.39
C ILE A 153 -14.40 1.78 -8.52
N ILE A 154 -13.97 2.40 -7.42
CA ILE A 154 -13.03 1.78 -6.47
C ILE A 154 -13.67 0.58 -5.78
N ILE A 155 -14.93 0.70 -5.36
CA ILE A 155 -15.70 -0.42 -4.82
C ILE A 155 -15.73 -1.56 -5.85
N TYR A 156 -16.11 -1.25 -7.09
CA TYR A 156 -16.21 -2.24 -8.16
C TYR A 156 -14.90 -2.98 -8.43
N ILE A 157 -13.79 -2.24 -8.57
CA ILE A 157 -12.45 -2.81 -8.78
C ILE A 157 -12.11 -3.81 -7.68
N ASN A 158 -12.34 -3.44 -6.42
CA ASN A 158 -12.00 -4.27 -5.27
C ASN A 158 -12.91 -5.50 -5.13
N GLN A 159 -14.22 -5.38 -5.43
CA GLN A 159 -15.12 -6.54 -5.52
C GLN A 159 -14.67 -7.52 -6.60
N TYR A 160 -14.28 -7.00 -7.78
CA TYR A 160 -13.80 -7.86 -8.86
C TYR A 160 -12.48 -8.55 -8.49
N PHE A 161 -11.53 -7.82 -7.91
CA PHE A 161 -10.25 -8.36 -7.42
C PHE A 161 -10.42 -9.46 -6.40
N GLU A 162 -11.34 -9.29 -5.47
CA GLU A 162 -11.68 -10.31 -4.50
C GLU A 162 -12.26 -11.57 -5.18
N GLU A 163 -13.41 -11.44 -5.84
CA GLU A 163 -14.21 -12.57 -6.33
C GLU A 163 -13.51 -13.34 -7.45
N ASN A 164 -12.86 -12.62 -8.37
CA ASN A 164 -12.36 -13.22 -9.61
C ASN A 164 -10.85 -13.48 -9.58
N PHE A 165 -10.10 -12.78 -8.71
CA PHE A 165 -8.65 -12.92 -8.64
C PHE A 165 -8.21 -13.58 -7.35
N VAL A 166 -8.44 -12.99 -6.17
CA VAL A 166 -7.93 -13.50 -4.88
C VAL A 166 -8.58 -14.83 -4.50
N LEU A 167 -9.90 -14.97 -4.57
CA LEU A 167 -10.60 -16.23 -4.27
C LEU A 167 -10.50 -17.27 -5.39
N SER A 168 -9.73 -16.98 -6.45
CA SER A 168 -9.57 -17.90 -7.58
C SER A 168 -8.60 -19.06 -7.26
N LYS A 169 -8.81 -20.18 -7.95
CA LYS A 169 -7.85 -21.31 -7.92
C LYS A 169 -6.46 -20.92 -8.42
N LEU A 170 -6.38 -19.95 -9.35
CA LEU A 170 -5.12 -19.50 -9.93
C LEU A 170 -4.28 -18.74 -8.90
N PHE A 171 -4.90 -17.83 -8.14
CA PHE A 171 -4.22 -17.15 -7.03
C PHE A 171 -3.69 -18.14 -6.00
N LYS A 172 -4.51 -19.11 -5.58
CA LYS A 172 -4.07 -20.19 -4.69
C LYS A 172 -2.86 -20.96 -5.25
N SER A 173 -2.84 -21.24 -6.56
CA SER A 173 -1.72 -21.92 -7.20
C SER A 173 -0.44 -21.08 -7.16
N TYR A 174 -0.54 -19.77 -7.34
CA TYR A 174 0.59 -18.85 -7.24
C TYR A 174 1.12 -18.74 -5.80
N LEU A 175 0.25 -18.77 -4.79
CA LEU A 175 0.68 -18.85 -3.39
C LEU A 175 1.44 -20.16 -3.10
N ILE A 176 0.97 -21.29 -3.62
CA ILE A 176 1.65 -22.58 -3.47
C ILE A 176 3.05 -22.55 -4.11
N GLN A 177 3.22 -21.84 -5.23
CA GLN A 177 4.55 -21.64 -5.83
C GLN A 177 5.46 -20.80 -4.93
N LEU A 178 4.95 -19.70 -4.35
CA LEU A 178 5.71 -18.89 -3.38
C LEU A 178 6.04 -19.64 -2.09
N HIS A 179 5.28 -20.66 -1.73
CA HIS A 179 5.54 -21.48 -0.54
C HIS A 179 6.83 -22.32 -0.65
N GLN A 180 7.41 -22.48 -1.84
CA GLN A 180 8.66 -23.23 -2.02
C GLN A 180 9.84 -22.51 -1.33
N SER A 181 10.69 -23.26 -0.65
CA SER A 181 11.86 -22.72 0.08
C SER A 181 12.95 -22.18 -0.84
N GLU A 182 13.08 -22.76 -2.03
CA GLU A 182 14.01 -22.33 -3.08
C GLU A 182 13.20 -21.85 -4.28
N LEU A 183 13.22 -20.54 -4.50
CA LEU A 183 12.48 -19.91 -5.59
C LEU A 183 13.42 -19.63 -6.76
N SER A 184 13.07 -20.15 -7.94
CA SER A 184 13.71 -19.71 -9.19
C SER A 184 13.28 -18.27 -9.48
N PRO A 185 14.18 -17.36 -9.91
CA PRO A 185 13.78 -16.02 -10.35
C PRO A 185 12.71 -16.03 -11.45
N SER A 186 12.65 -17.12 -12.24
CA SER A 186 11.67 -17.29 -13.32
C SER A 186 10.23 -17.49 -12.84
N ILE A 187 9.99 -17.70 -11.55
CA ILE A 187 8.62 -17.84 -11.05
C ILE A 187 7.85 -16.52 -11.13
N PHE A 188 8.52 -15.37 -11.01
CA PHE A 188 7.85 -14.07 -10.91
C PHE A 188 7.44 -13.59 -12.31
N THR A 189 6.34 -14.16 -12.81
CA THR A 189 5.72 -13.72 -14.05
C THR A 189 4.91 -12.43 -13.82
N SER A 190 4.66 -11.65 -14.88
CA SER A 190 3.84 -10.44 -14.81
C SER A 190 2.43 -10.74 -14.27
N LYS A 191 1.85 -11.87 -14.68
CA LYS A 191 0.52 -12.31 -14.22
C LYS A 191 0.52 -12.74 -12.76
N GLN A 192 1.53 -13.47 -12.31
CA GLN A 192 1.66 -13.82 -10.90
C GLN A 192 1.84 -12.58 -10.03
N LEU A 193 2.68 -11.63 -10.47
CA LEU A 193 2.85 -10.36 -9.77
C LEU A 193 1.54 -9.57 -9.73
N PHE A 194 0.80 -9.44 -10.84
CA PHE A 194 -0.49 -8.77 -10.83
C PHE A 194 -1.44 -9.34 -9.76
N TYR A 195 -1.55 -10.67 -9.70
CA TYR A 195 -2.43 -11.36 -8.75
C TYR A 195 -1.97 -11.17 -7.30
N ILE A 196 -0.69 -11.37 -7.01
CA ILE A 196 -0.17 -11.36 -5.63
C ILE A 196 0.09 -9.94 -5.14
N LYS A 197 0.70 -9.09 -5.96
CA LYS A 197 1.06 -7.71 -5.63
C LYS A 197 -0.14 -6.79 -5.78
N THR A 198 -0.60 -6.57 -7.01
CA THR A 198 -1.54 -5.49 -7.33
C THR A 198 -2.91 -5.72 -6.74
N CYS A 199 -3.50 -6.91 -6.92
CA CYS A 199 -4.81 -7.21 -6.33
C CYS A 199 -4.78 -7.13 -4.81
N SER A 200 -3.76 -7.73 -4.16
CA SER A 200 -3.61 -7.64 -2.70
C SER A 200 -3.37 -6.22 -2.22
N PHE A 201 -2.63 -5.40 -2.98
CA PHE A 201 -2.39 -4.00 -2.62
C PHE A 201 -3.68 -3.19 -2.64
N SER A 202 -4.44 -3.29 -3.74
CA SER A 202 -5.74 -2.63 -3.88
C SER A 202 -6.67 -3.01 -2.74
N LEU A 203 -6.83 -4.31 -2.47
CA LEU A 203 -7.69 -4.80 -1.39
C LEU A 203 -7.21 -4.34 0.00
N THR A 204 -5.90 -4.37 0.24
CA THR A 204 -5.30 -3.87 1.50
C THR A 204 -5.70 -2.42 1.74
N THR A 205 -5.45 -1.54 0.76
CA THR A 205 -5.73 -0.11 0.88
C THR A 205 -7.22 0.15 1.03
N TYR A 206 -8.06 -0.57 0.29
CA TYR A 206 -9.50 -0.49 0.37
C TYR A 206 -10.05 -0.95 1.73
N PHE A 207 -9.58 -2.07 2.28
CA PHE A 207 -10.01 -2.52 3.61
C PHE A 207 -9.67 -1.51 4.71
N TYR A 208 -8.54 -0.82 4.60
CA TYR A 208 -8.20 0.26 5.53
C TYR A 208 -9.12 1.49 5.43
N THR A 209 -9.89 1.66 4.34
CA THR A 209 -10.94 2.69 4.27
C THR A 209 -12.21 2.31 5.04
N LYS A 210 -12.27 1.12 5.65
CA LYS A 210 -13.41 0.59 6.41
C LYS A 210 -14.72 0.53 5.62
N PRO A 211 -14.74 -0.22 4.51
CA PRO A 211 -15.96 -0.41 3.74
C PRO A 211 -17.08 -1.04 4.59
N GLN A 212 -18.30 -0.48 4.49
CA GLN A 212 -19.42 -0.89 5.35
C GLN A 212 -19.93 -2.32 5.07
N ASN A 213 -19.69 -2.86 3.86
CA ASN A 213 -20.31 -4.10 3.38
C ASN A 213 -19.35 -5.29 3.20
N PHE A 214 -18.10 -5.22 3.67
CA PHE A 214 -17.04 -6.18 3.30
C PHE A 214 -16.57 -7.14 4.42
N SER A 215 -17.16 -7.10 5.63
CA SER A 215 -16.66 -7.90 6.76
C SER A 215 -16.83 -9.42 6.62
N PHE A 216 -17.82 -9.89 5.85
CA PHE A 216 -18.02 -11.34 5.66
C PHE A 216 -16.98 -11.97 4.73
N ILE A 217 -16.43 -11.14 3.85
CA ILE A 217 -15.53 -11.53 2.77
C ILE A 217 -14.09 -11.72 3.26
N THR A 218 -13.64 -10.87 4.18
CA THR A 218 -12.31 -11.01 4.80
C THR A 218 -12.16 -12.37 5.49
N ASN A 219 -13.25 -12.87 6.10
CA ASN A 219 -13.28 -14.21 6.68
C ASN A 219 -13.05 -15.31 5.64
N GLU A 220 -13.64 -15.18 4.45
CA GLU A 220 -13.45 -16.16 3.38
C GLU A 220 -12.01 -16.15 2.86
N ILE A 221 -11.42 -14.98 2.61
CA ILE A 221 -10.01 -14.83 2.23
C ILE A 221 -9.10 -15.51 3.27
N LEU A 222 -9.34 -15.23 4.55
CA LEU A 222 -8.57 -15.83 5.63
C LEU A 222 -8.76 -17.35 5.70
N GLN A 223 -9.98 -17.85 5.62
CA GLN A 223 -10.25 -19.31 5.62
C GLN A 223 -9.57 -20.04 4.47
N GLN A 224 -9.51 -19.44 3.29
CA GLN A 224 -8.94 -20.08 2.11
C GLN A 224 -7.40 -20.02 2.06
N HIS A 225 -6.80 -18.94 2.58
CA HIS A 225 -5.39 -18.62 2.29
C HIS A 225 -4.49 -18.43 3.53
N SER A 226 -5.04 -18.25 4.74
CA SER A 226 -4.25 -17.90 5.94
C SER A 226 -3.09 -18.86 6.19
N ASN A 227 -3.34 -20.17 6.15
CA ASN A 227 -2.32 -21.18 6.45
C ASN A 227 -1.14 -21.11 5.46
N ILE A 228 -1.42 -21.02 4.15
CA ILE A 228 -0.38 -20.92 3.12
C ILE A 228 0.42 -19.63 3.32
N TYR A 229 -0.27 -18.52 3.59
CA TYR A 229 0.36 -17.24 3.88
C TYR A 229 1.32 -17.31 5.08
N LEU A 230 0.86 -17.82 6.22
CA LEU A 230 1.68 -17.90 7.43
C LEU A 230 2.94 -18.73 7.18
N GLN A 231 2.81 -19.82 6.43
CA GLN A 231 3.94 -20.66 6.03
C GLN A 231 4.92 -19.94 5.09
N ILE A 232 4.42 -19.18 4.10
CA ILE A 232 5.27 -18.35 3.22
C ILE A 232 6.14 -17.40 4.06
N ILE A 233 5.54 -16.66 5.00
CA ILE A 233 6.28 -15.73 5.86
C ILE A 233 7.29 -16.48 6.73
N GLN A 234 6.90 -17.60 7.33
CA GLN A 234 7.78 -18.41 8.17
C GLN A 234 9.00 -18.91 7.39
N ILE A 235 8.80 -19.52 6.21
CA ILE A 235 9.87 -20.06 5.37
C ILE A 235 10.83 -18.95 4.93
N HIS A 236 10.30 -17.89 4.33
CA HIS A 236 11.12 -16.84 3.73
C HIS A 236 11.80 -15.95 4.78
N SER A 237 11.28 -15.88 6.00
CA SER A 237 11.95 -15.16 7.10
C SER A 237 13.35 -15.69 7.45
N TYR A 238 13.72 -16.90 7.00
CA TYR A 238 15.07 -17.45 7.18
C TYR A 238 16.03 -17.12 6.03
N THR A 239 15.51 -16.62 4.91
CA THR A 239 16.27 -16.36 3.67
C THR A 239 16.25 -14.88 3.25
N ILE A 240 15.89 -13.97 4.18
CA ILE A 240 15.68 -12.53 3.93
C ILE A 240 16.83 -11.90 3.14
N GLN A 241 18.08 -12.27 3.44
CA GLN A 241 19.28 -11.76 2.76
C GLN A 241 19.37 -12.09 1.26
N PHE A 242 18.53 -13.00 0.77
CA PHE A 242 18.48 -13.43 -0.63
C PHE A 242 17.17 -13.06 -1.32
N TRP A 243 16.31 -12.27 -0.68
CA TRP A 243 15.06 -11.86 -1.31
C TRP A 243 15.34 -10.99 -2.53
N SER A 244 14.72 -11.35 -3.66
CA SER A 244 14.64 -10.45 -4.80
C SER A 244 13.62 -9.33 -4.51
N LYS A 245 13.65 -8.28 -5.33
CA LYS A 245 12.68 -7.18 -5.24
C LYS A 245 11.24 -7.68 -5.40
N GLU A 246 11.03 -8.63 -6.30
CA GLU A 246 9.74 -9.26 -6.57
C GLU A 246 9.24 -10.07 -5.36
N LEU A 247 10.13 -10.83 -4.72
CA LEU A 247 9.77 -11.56 -3.50
C LEU A 247 9.42 -10.60 -2.37
N LEU A 248 10.26 -9.60 -2.11
CA LEU A 248 9.98 -8.57 -1.11
C LEU A 248 8.62 -7.89 -1.35
N THR A 249 8.35 -7.52 -2.59
CA THR A 249 7.09 -6.92 -3.01
C THR A 249 5.89 -7.83 -2.72
N CYS A 250 5.99 -9.12 -3.06
CA CYS A 250 4.96 -10.11 -2.78
C CYS A 250 4.73 -10.29 -1.28
N ILE A 251 5.81 -10.43 -0.50
CA ILE A 251 5.75 -10.56 0.96
C ILE A 251 5.06 -9.33 1.57
N ARG A 252 5.46 -8.12 1.17
CA ARG A 252 4.83 -6.87 1.61
C ARG A 252 3.32 -6.89 1.43
N HIS A 253 2.82 -7.14 0.22
CA HIS A 253 1.39 -7.01 -0.04
C HIS A 253 0.57 -8.15 0.53
N LEU A 254 1.13 -9.36 0.60
CA LEU A 254 0.47 -10.45 1.30
C LEU A 254 0.36 -10.16 2.80
N THR A 255 1.42 -9.63 3.42
CA THR A 255 1.37 -9.20 4.82
C THR A 255 0.40 -8.05 5.02
N GLY A 256 0.37 -7.08 4.10
CA GLY A 256 -0.59 -6.00 4.10
C GLY A 256 -2.04 -6.50 4.08
N LEU A 257 -2.34 -7.43 3.18
CA LEU A 257 -3.69 -7.98 3.00
C LEU A 257 -4.16 -8.71 4.26
N ILE A 258 -3.31 -9.57 4.82
CA ILE A 258 -3.66 -10.33 6.02
C ILE A 258 -3.82 -9.41 7.23
N CYS A 259 -2.94 -8.42 7.36
CA CYS A 259 -3.05 -7.41 8.41
C CYS A 259 -4.34 -6.57 8.27
N ALA A 260 -4.73 -6.21 7.05
CA ALA A 260 -5.96 -5.48 6.79
C ALA A 260 -7.21 -6.32 7.11
N CYS A 261 -7.22 -7.60 6.68
CA CYS A 261 -8.28 -8.55 7.05
C CYS A 261 -8.40 -8.73 8.56
N TYR A 262 -7.25 -8.83 9.25
CA TYR A 262 -7.19 -8.93 10.71
C TYR A 262 -7.78 -7.70 11.40
N SER A 263 -7.49 -6.50 10.88
CA SER A 263 -7.84 -5.24 11.53
C SER A 263 -9.25 -4.73 11.19
N LEU A 264 -9.88 -5.23 10.11
CA LEU A 264 -11.21 -4.77 9.68
C LEU A 264 -12.36 -5.38 10.50
N ASN A 265 -12.17 -6.59 11.01
CA ASN A 265 -13.23 -7.40 11.56
C ASN A 265 -13.47 -7.08 13.04
N LYS A 266 -14.74 -6.84 13.38
CA LYS A 266 -15.18 -6.42 14.73
C LYS A 266 -15.23 -7.56 15.75
N ILE A 267 -15.12 -8.81 15.29
CA ILE A 267 -15.18 -10.01 16.13
C ILE A 267 -13.78 -10.61 16.17
N GLU A 268 -12.92 -10.01 16.99
CA GLU A 268 -11.50 -10.39 17.11
C GLU A 268 -11.34 -11.89 17.37
N ASP A 269 -12.18 -12.48 18.24
CA ASP A 269 -12.11 -13.89 18.62
C ASP A 269 -12.28 -14.89 17.47
N GLU A 270 -13.08 -14.56 16.45
CA GLU A 270 -13.30 -15.47 15.31
C GLU A 270 -12.11 -15.47 14.36
N ILE A 271 -11.57 -14.29 14.07
CA ILE A 271 -10.37 -14.15 13.24
C ILE A 271 -9.18 -14.84 13.89
N ASN A 272 -9.00 -14.63 15.19
CA ASN A 272 -7.89 -15.21 15.95
C ASN A 272 -7.91 -16.72 15.81
N LYS A 273 -9.09 -17.36 15.86
CA LYS A 273 -9.22 -18.80 15.64
C LYS A 273 -8.90 -19.24 14.21
N ILE A 274 -9.14 -18.39 13.20
CA ILE A 274 -8.84 -18.69 11.79
C ILE A 274 -7.34 -18.54 11.50
N LEU A 275 -6.72 -17.44 11.93
CA LEU A 275 -5.30 -17.16 11.69
C LEU A 275 -4.40 -17.95 12.64
N PHE A 276 -4.77 -17.99 13.91
CA PHE A 276 -3.96 -18.53 15.00
C PHE A 276 -4.76 -19.56 15.80
N PRO A 277 -5.11 -20.72 15.19
CA PRO A 277 -5.94 -21.73 15.86
C PRO A 277 -5.27 -22.32 17.11
N ASN A 278 -3.97 -22.12 17.27
CA ASN A 278 -3.25 -22.34 18.53
C ASN A 278 -2.14 -21.30 18.71
N GLU A 279 -1.71 -21.16 19.97
CA GLU A 279 -0.70 -20.20 20.39
C GLU A 279 0.68 -20.44 19.73
N ASN A 280 1.04 -21.69 19.42
CA ASN A 280 2.31 -22.00 18.76
C ASN A 280 2.39 -21.38 17.36
N ILE A 281 1.30 -21.37 16.60
CA ILE A 281 1.26 -20.74 15.27
C ILE A 281 1.47 -19.23 15.39
N LEU A 282 0.80 -18.59 16.35
CA LEU A 282 0.99 -17.17 16.65
C LEU A 282 2.45 -16.86 17.02
N ILE A 283 3.02 -17.65 17.93
CA ILE A 283 4.41 -17.50 18.38
C ILE A 283 5.39 -17.63 17.20
N GLU A 284 5.24 -18.66 16.36
CA GLU A 284 6.13 -18.86 15.21
C GLU A 284 5.98 -17.75 14.16
N TYR A 285 4.76 -17.25 13.96
CA TYR A 285 4.51 -16.11 13.10
C TYR A 285 5.16 -14.83 13.65
N VAL A 286 4.99 -14.53 14.95
CA VAL A 286 5.66 -13.39 15.61
C VAL A 286 7.18 -13.50 15.50
N LYS A 287 7.77 -14.70 15.68
CA LYS A 287 9.21 -14.91 15.45
C LYS A 287 9.62 -14.57 14.02
N ALA A 288 8.84 -15.00 13.03
CA ALA A 288 9.11 -14.72 11.63
C ALA A 288 9.08 -13.22 11.34
N LEU A 289 8.07 -12.50 11.84
CA LEU A 289 7.97 -11.06 11.71
C LEU A 289 9.15 -10.33 12.38
N ILE A 290 9.54 -10.76 13.58
CA ILE A 290 10.68 -10.17 14.30
C ILE A 290 12.00 -10.42 13.55
N ARG A 291 12.19 -11.61 12.96
CA ARG A 291 13.34 -11.88 12.08
C ARG A 291 13.40 -10.88 10.92
N ILE A 292 12.26 -10.61 10.28
CA ILE A 292 12.17 -9.66 9.17
C ILE A 292 12.57 -8.25 9.60
N ILE A 293 11.99 -7.70 10.67
CA ILE A 293 12.32 -6.34 11.12
C ILE A 293 13.74 -6.22 11.71
N SER A 294 14.32 -7.33 12.17
CA SER A 294 15.70 -7.38 12.66
C SER A 294 16.75 -7.30 11.54
N TYR A 295 16.33 -7.44 10.28
CA TYR A 295 17.24 -7.41 9.14
C TYR A 295 17.71 -5.98 8.86
N VAL A 296 18.93 -5.69 9.32
CA VAL A 296 19.52 -4.35 9.33
C VAL A 296 19.56 -3.68 7.95
N SER A 297 19.69 -4.44 6.85
CA SER A 297 19.75 -3.83 5.50
C SER A 297 18.45 -3.09 5.14
N PHE A 298 17.28 -3.64 5.50
CA PHE A 298 16.00 -2.93 5.31
C PHE A 298 15.96 -1.60 6.05
N CYS A 299 16.65 -1.49 7.18
CA CYS A 299 16.70 -0.26 7.97
C CYS A 299 17.62 0.81 7.36
N LYS A 300 18.59 0.42 6.52
CA LYS A 300 19.56 1.33 5.89
C LYS A 300 19.04 1.95 4.58
N GLU A 301 18.07 1.30 3.94
CA GLU A 301 17.59 1.68 2.61
C GLU A 301 16.32 2.55 2.65
N ILE A 302 15.77 2.80 3.85
CA ILE A 302 14.55 3.60 4.04
C ILE A 302 14.83 5.06 3.63
N LYS A 303 14.28 5.47 2.49
CA LYS A 303 14.22 6.88 2.11
C LYS A 303 13.09 7.58 2.85
N THR A 304 13.14 8.91 2.86
CA THR A 304 12.07 9.80 3.35
C THR A 304 10.71 9.55 2.71
N ILE A 305 10.68 8.92 1.53
CA ILE A 305 9.49 8.74 0.72
C ILE A 305 8.90 7.36 1.01
N ARG A 306 7.61 7.32 1.42
CA ARG A 306 6.83 6.14 1.84
C ARG A 306 6.55 5.09 0.73
N LEU A 307 7.39 5.04 -0.31
CA LEU A 307 7.12 4.31 -1.54
C LEU A 307 8.04 3.11 -1.77
N ASP A 308 9.06 2.95 -0.94
CA ASP A 308 9.97 1.82 -1.02
C ASP A 308 9.33 0.59 -0.34
N ASP A 309 9.53 -0.59 -0.93
CA ASP A 309 8.84 -1.83 -0.53
C ASP A 309 9.25 -2.25 0.90
N GLU A 310 10.50 -2.00 1.26
CA GLU A 310 11.10 -2.22 2.58
C GLU A 310 10.41 -1.40 3.67
N ALA A 311 10.26 -0.09 3.42
CA ALA A 311 9.63 0.83 4.38
C ALA A 311 8.18 0.40 4.63
N MET A 312 7.41 0.20 3.54
CA MET A 312 6.01 -0.23 3.66
C MET A 312 5.87 -1.60 4.36
N LEU A 313 6.78 -2.55 4.12
CA LEU A 313 6.77 -3.83 4.84
C LEU A 313 6.99 -3.62 6.33
N LEU A 314 7.96 -2.79 6.73
CA LEU A 314 8.21 -2.48 8.14
C LEU A 314 7.01 -1.80 8.81
N ASP A 315 6.37 -0.84 8.13
CA ASP A 315 5.14 -0.17 8.61
C ASP A 315 4.04 -1.20 8.93
N ILE A 316 3.79 -2.11 7.99
CA ILE A 316 2.78 -3.16 8.11
C ILE A 316 3.14 -4.13 9.24
N ILE A 317 4.39 -4.58 9.33
CA ILE A 317 4.80 -5.54 10.37
C ILE A 317 4.69 -4.91 11.76
N LEU A 318 5.18 -3.68 11.94
CA LEU A 318 5.10 -2.99 13.22
C LEU A 318 3.65 -2.75 13.64
N PHE A 319 2.79 -2.34 12.70
CA PHE A 319 1.36 -2.21 12.93
C PHE A 319 0.74 -3.55 13.36
N PHE A 320 1.06 -4.64 12.67
CA PHE A 320 0.51 -5.95 13.00
C PHE A 320 1.01 -6.47 14.36
N LEU A 321 2.31 -6.32 14.66
CA LEU A 321 2.87 -6.69 15.96
C LEU A 321 2.24 -5.89 17.10
N MET A 322 2.05 -4.58 16.93
CA MET A 322 1.36 -3.75 17.91
C MET A 322 -0.05 -4.30 18.20
N ASN A 323 -0.84 -4.58 17.17
CA ASN A 323 -2.18 -5.12 17.37
C ASN A 323 -2.14 -6.51 18.05
N ILE A 324 -1.20 -7.38 17.68
CA ILE A 324 -1.04 -8.70 18.30
C ILE A 324 -0.72 -8.57 19.80
N VAL A 325 0.24 -7.72 20.17
CA VAL A 325 0.63 -7.51 21.58
C VAL A 325 -0.58 -7.02 22.37
N GLN A 326 -1.33 -6.05 21.83
CA GLN A 326 -2.46 -5.43 22.52
C GLN A 326 -3.68 -6.36 22.68
N THR A 327 -3.93 -7.26 21.73
CA THR A 327 -5.19 -8.04 21.71
C THR A 327 -5.04 -9.53 22.03
N GLN A 328 -3.87 -10.15 21.82
CA GLN A 328 -3.73 -11.61 21.91
C GLN A 328 -3.34 -12.15 23.29
N ASN A 329 -3.21 -11.31 24.32
CA ASN A 329 -2.76 -11.70 25.67
C ASN A 329 -1.44 -12.53 25.67
N ILE A 330 -0.50 -12.19 24.77
CA ILE A 330 0.82 -12.83 24.67
C ILE A 330 1.97 -11.91 25.10
N ASN A 331 1.68 -10.89 25.90
CA ASN A 331 2.68 -9.95 26.44
C ASN A 331 3.83 -10.67 27.16
N TRP A 332 3.54 -11.80 27.82
CA TRP A 332 4.56 -12.63 28.46
C TRP A 332 5.63 -13.10 27.47
N TYR A 333 5.23 -13.46 26.26
CA TYR A 333 6.12 -13.99 25.23
C TYR A 333 6.98 -12.87 24.66
N PHE A 334 6.37 -11.74 24.33
CA PHE A 334 7.10 -10.56 23.89
C PHE A 334 8.11 -10.07 24.93
N ARG A 335 7.78 -10.08 26.21
CA ARG A 335 8.71 -9.75 27.32
C ARG A 335 9.84 -10.77 27.46
N SER A 336 9.65 -12.01 27.02
CA SER A 336 10.70 -13.04 27.00
C SER A 336 11.74 -12.83 25.89
N MET A 337 11.42 -12.02 24.87
CA MET A 337 12.31 -11.73 23.74
C MET A 337 13.29 -10.60 24.07
N THR A 338 14.39 -10.96 24.72
CA THR A 338 15.38 -9.98 25.24
C THR A 338 15.99 -9.06 24.19
N GLN A 339 16.07 -9.47 22.93
CA GLN A 339 16.63 -8.67 21.83
C GLN A 339 15.61 -7.70 21.19
N LEU A 340 14.31 -7.91 21.41
CA LEU A 340 13.27 -7.12 20.74
C LEU A 340 13.33 -5.63 21.09
N PRO A 341 13.51 -5.22 22.36
CA PRO A 341 13.69 -3.80 22.70
C PRO A 341 14.85 -3.14 21.94
N ASP A 342 15.99 -3.83 21.81
CA ASP A 342 17.17 -3.30 21.12
C ASP A 342 16.90 -3.14 19.61
N ILE A 343 16.22 -4.11 18.99
CA ILE A 343 15.80 -4.03 17.58
C ILE A 343 14.87 -2.81 17.37
N LEU A 344 13.89 -2.63 18.24
CA LEU A 344 12.94 -1.52 18.17
C LEU A 344 13.63 -0.15 18.38
N LEU A 345 14.59 -0.07 19.30
CA LEU A 345 15.40 1.14 19.50
C LEU A 345 16.35 1.42 18.33
N LEU A 346 16.87 0.38 17.66
CA LEU A 346 17.65 0.52 16.44
C LEU A 346 16.81 1.15 15.32
N LEU A 347 15.58 0.65 15.14
CA LEU A 347 14.63 1.18 14.15
C LEU A 347 14.30 2.67 14.41
N ARG A 348 14.17 3.06 15.69
CA ARG A 348 14.02 4.47 16.09
C ARG A 348 15.23 5.32 15.67
N THR A 349 16.44 4.85 15.94
CA THR A 349 17.66 5.68 15.86
C THR A 349 18.25 5.79 14.46
N MET A 350 18.07 4.78 13.61
CA MET A 350 18.69 4.74 12.28
C MET A 350 18.06 5.70 11.27
N ASN A 351 17.01 6.42 11.66
CA ASN A 351 16.06 6.89 10.68
C ASN A 351 15.48 8.25 11.15
N LYS A 352 16.32 9.29 11.04
CA LYS A 352 16.03 10.66 11.52
C LYS A 352 14.92 11.38 10.74
N SER A 353 14.33 10.72 9.75
CA SER A 353 13.35 11.28 8.83
C SER A 353 12.12 10.38 8.66
N ILE A 354 11.85 9.51 9.64
CA ILE A 354 10.69 8.61 9.62
C ILE A 354 9.39 9.43 9.68
N PRO A 355 8.35 9.05 8.90
CA PRO A 355 6.97 9.38 9.24
C PRO A 355 6.63 9.00 10.70
N TYR A 356 6.20 9.97 11.51
CA TYR A 356 5.91 9.81 12.95
C TYR A 356 5.07 8.59 13.37
N GLN A 357 4.31 8.01 12.43
CA GLN A 357 3.56 6.76 12.58
C GLN A 357 4.41 5.54 12.96
N TYR A 358 5.65 5.38 12.45
CA TYR A 358 6.47 4.22 12.85
C TYR A 358 6.95 4.37 14.29
N LEU A 359 7.30 5.59 14.70
CA LEU A 359 7.71 5.88 16.06
C LEU A 359 6.57 5.51 17.01
N PHE A 360 5.35 5.85 16.63
CA PHE A 360 4.17 5.46 17.38
C PHE A 360 4.02 3.95 17.58
N TYR A 361 4.19 3.13 16.53
CA TYR A 361 4.13 1.67 16.66
C TYR A 361 5.28 1.11 17.51
N VAL A 362 6.50 1.59 17.27
CA VAL A 362 7.69 1.19 18.04
C VAL A 362 7.47 1.47 19.52
N TYR A 363 7.02 2.68 19.85
CA TYR A 363 6.75 3.08 21.22
C TYR A 363 5.57 2.33 21.83
N SER A 364 4.51 2.08 21.07
CA SER A 364 3.37 1.30 21.54
C SER A 364 3.78 -0.13 21.92
N ILE A 365 4.65 -0.77 21.11
CA ILE A 365 5.21 -2.08 21.45
C ILE A 365 6.12 -1.97 22.67
N LEU A 366 7.09 -1.02 22.68
CA LEU A 366 8.02 -0.84 23.81
C LEU A 366 7.31 -0.59 25.14
N GLY A 367 6.19 0.14 25.14
CA GLY A 367 5.36 0.39 26.32
C GLY A 367 4.83 -0.88 26.98
N GLU A 368 4.61 -1.94 26.20
CA GLU A 368 4.16 -3.24 26.70
C GLU A 368 5.33 -4.11 27.20
N LEU A 369 6.55 -3.85 26.73
CA LEU A 369 7.76 -4.63 27.04
C LEU A 369 8.57 -4.09 28.22
N LEU A 370 8.69 -2.77 28.32
CA LEU A 370 9.61 -2.10 29.23
C LEU A 370 8.95 -1.70 30.55
N THR A 371 9.78 -1.49 31.56
CA THR A 371 9.34 -0.91 32.84
C THR A 371 9.21 0.60 32.73
N ASP A 372 8.39 1.21 33.59
CA ASP A 372 8.23 2.68 33.67
C ASP A 372 9.56 3.42 33.82
N GLU A 373 10.51 2.86 34.57
CA GLU A 373 11.84 3.43 34.75
C GLU A 373 12.62 3.50 33.43
N LYS A 374 12.62 2.43 32.65
CA LYS A 374 13.26 2.41 31.32
C LYS A 374 12.55 3.31 30.32
N LEU A 375 11.22 3.40 30.38
CA LEU A 375 10.45 4.33 29.54
C LEU A 375 10.80 5.79 29.87
N LYS A 376 11.00 6.13 31.15
CA LYS A 376 11.47 7.46 31.58
C LYS A 376 12.88 7.76 31.08
N GLU A 377 13.80 6.81 31.16
CA GLU A 377 15.17 6.96 30.64
C GLU A 377 15.18 7.24 29.12
N LEU A 378 14.25 6.64 28.38
CA LEU A 378 14.11 6.84 26.94
C LEU A 378 13.44 8.16 26.54
N GLN A 379 13.02 8.99 27.53
CA GLN A 379 12.21 10.20 27.34
C GLN A 379 10.96 9.91 26.51
N PHE A 380 10.29 8.78 26.80
CA PHE A 380 9.15 8.29 26.04
C PHE A 380 8.06 9.36 25.86
N ASN A 381 7.71 10.04 26.95
CA ASN A 381 6.65 11.06 26.96
C ASN A 381 6.96 12.21 26.02
N ASP A 382 8.17 12.78 26.09
CA ASP A 382 8.57 13.91 25.25
C ASP A 382 8.48 13.53 23.76
N ASN A 383 9.07 12.39 23.39
CA ASN A 383 9.10 11.91 22.00
C ASN A 383 7.70 11.56 21.45
N MET A 384 6.84 10.95 22.27
CA MET A 384 5.46 10.63 21.88
C MET A 384 4.61 11.88 21.77
N SER A 385 4.80 12.86 22.66
CA SER A 385 4.08 14.13 22.64
C SER A 385 4.42 14.93 21.38
N ASP A 386 5.70 15.09 21.05
CA ASP A 386 6.15 15.77 19.83
C ASP A 386 5.57 15.10 18.58
N SER A 387 5.63 13.77 18.54
CA SER A 387 5.10 12.98 17.42
C SER A 387 3.59 13.16 17.27
N TYR A 388 2.87 13.11 18.38
CA TYR A 388 1.42 13.27 18.40
C TYR A 388 1.00 14.69 18.00
N PHE A 389 1.59 15.74 18.56
CA PHE A 389 1.27 17.11 18.20
C PHE A 389 1.62 17.46 16.76
N TYR A 390 2.71 16.90 16.23
CA TYR A 390 2.99 17.00 14.80
C TYR A 390 1.90 16.32 13.98
N MET A 391 1.49 15.10 14.33
CA MET A 391 0.38 14.42 13.64
C MET A 391 -0.92 15.23 13.72
N LEU A 392 -1.21 15.89 14.85
CA LEU A 392 -2.36 16.80 15.00
C LEU A 392 -2.29 17.98 14.04
N GLU A 393 -1.15 18.68 14.02
CA GLU A 393 -0.93 19.84 13.14
C GLU A 393 -1.10 19.45 11.67
N GLN A 394 -0.50 18.31 11.32
CA GLN A 394 -0.62 17.73 10.00
C GLN A 394 -2.08 17.39 9.67
N ALA A 395 -2.81 16.75 10.59
CA ALA A 395 -4.23 16.44 10.42
C ALA A 395 -5.09 17.70 10.19
N TRP A 396 -4.79 18.77 10.93
CA TRP A 396 -5.44 20.06 10.78
C TRP A 396 -5.19 20.69 9.40
N GLN A 397 -3.96 20.62 8.90
CA GLN A 397 -3.57 21.25 7.63
C GLN A 397 -4.09 20.51 6.38
N GLN A 398 -4.30 19.18 6.43
CA GLN A 398 -4.76 18.41 5.26
C GLN A 398 -5.79 17.33 5.66
N PRO A 399 -7.01 17.72 6.05
CA PRO A 399 -8.01 16.81 6.64
C PRO A 399 -8.48 15.70 5.69
N SER A 400 -8.23 15.82 4.39
CA SER A 400 -8.63 14.86 3.36
C SER A 400 -7.65 13.70 3.12
N LYS A 401 -6.49 13.67 3.80
CA LYS A 401 -5.49 12.61 3.63
C LYS A 401 -5.51 11.54 4.73
N THR A 402 -5.10 10.30 4.45
CA THR A 402 -5.23 9.13 5.33
C THR A 402 -4.62 9.27 6.71
N TYR A 403 -3.40 9.81 6.78
CA TYR A 403 -2.70 10.05 8.04
C TYR A 403 -3.26 11.26 8.81
N LYS A 404 -4.36 11.84 8.32
CA LYS A 404 -4.94 13.14 8.69
C LYS A 404 -6.46 13.11 8.85
N HIS A 405 -7.11 11.96 8.59
CA HIS A 405 -8.57 11.73 8.70
C HIS A 405 -9.07 11.42 10.11
N ILE A 406 -8.20 11.39 11.10
CA ILE A 406 -8.66 11.26 12.48
C ILE A 406 -9.26 12.61 12.85
N SER A 407 -10.56 12.66 13.14
CA SER A 407 -11.19 13.93 13.50
C SER A 407 -10.45 14.55 14.69
N ILE A 408 -10.26 15.86 14.67
CA ILE A 408 -9.61 16.59 15.77
C ILE A 408 -10.29 16.24 17.11
N SER A 409 -11.60 16.03 17.11
CA SER A 409 -12.33 15.56 18.30
C SER A 409 -11.94 14.17 18.79
N LEU A 410 -11.64 13.22 17.90
CA LEU A 410 -11.16 11.87 18.27
C LEU A 410 -9.70 11.92 18.71
N LEU A 411 -8.89 12.67 17.96
CA LEU A 411 -7.50 12.93 18.30
C LEU A 411 -7.39 13.53 19.71
N LEU A 412 -8.07 14.65 19.99
CA LEU A 412 -8.08 15.31 21.31
C LEU A 412 -8.60 14.42 22.45
N ARG A 413 -9.39 13.38 22.13
CA ARG A 413 -9.81 12.33 23.06
C ARG A 413 -8.77 11.23 23.24
N GLY A 414 -7.56 11.39 22.70
CA GLY A 414 -6.47 10.42 22.72
C GLY A 414 -6.68 9.22 21.79
N ILE A 415 -7.67 9.26 20.90
CA ILE A 415 -7.96 8.18 19.95
C ILE A 415 -7.13 8.44 18.68
N CYS A 416 -5.89 7.96 18.66
CA CYS A 416 -4.91 8.22 17.60
C CYS A 416 -5.07 7.32 16.35
N MET A 417 -6.00 6.36 16.36
CA MET A 417 -6.26 5.48 15.22
C MET A 417 -7.74 5.08 15.24
N PRO A 418 -8.42 4.97 14.09
CA PRO A 418 -9.77 4.42 14.03
C PRO A 418 -9.90 2.97 14.55
N GLN A 419 -8.78 2.25 14.76
CA GLN A 419 -8.73 0.86 15.21
C GLN A 419 -8.25 0.67 16.65
N ILE A 420 -7.80 1.73 17.33
CA ILE A 420 -7.34 1.61 18.71
C ILE A 420 -8.18 2.57 19.54
N GLU A 421 -9.17 2.01 20.24
CA GLU A 421 -9.69 2.65 21.44
C GLU A 421 -8.53 2.72 22.44
N PHE A 422 -7.78 3.81 22.41
CA PHE A 422 -6.76 4.15 23.40
C PHE A 422 -7.43 4.41 24.75
N SER A 423 -7.90 3.36 25.40
CA SER A 423 -8.43 3.43 26.76
C SER A 423 -7.31 3.37 27.80
N SER A 424 -6.08 2.96 27.43
CA SER A 424 -4.95 2.85 28.36
C SER A 424 -3.92 3.99 28.27
N MET A 425 -3.64 4.61 27.11
CA MET A 425 -2.74 5.79 27.04
C MET A 425 -3.42 7.15 27.27
N THR A 426 -4.75 7.25 27.15
CA THR A 426 -5.48 8.47 27.55
C THR A 426 -5.26 8.81 29.02
N TRP A 427 -4.99 7.81 29.85
CA TRP A 427 -4.63 8.01 31.25
C TRP A 427 -3.18 8.48 31.47
N ILE A 428 -2.29 8.34 30.48
CA ILE A 428 -0.86 8.70 30.64
C ILE A 428 -0.59 10.13 30.12
N ILE A 429 -1.28 10.57 29.06
CA ILE A 429 -1.10 11.90 28.47
C ILE A 429 -1.87 13.00 29.24
N PHE A 430 -2.95 12.65 29.96
CA PHE A 430 -3.78 13.63 30.69
C PHE A 430 -3.56 13.66 32.22
N TYR A 431 -2.62 12.89 32.77
CA TYR A 431 -2.35 12.84 34.22
C TYR A 431 -0.90 13.18 34.63
N PHE A 432 -0.11 13.72 33.71
CA PHE A 432 1.15 14.44 33.99
C PHE A 432 1.14 15.75 33.19
#